data_AF-A0A847AXN7-F1
#
_entry.id   AF-A0A847AXN7-F1
#
_cell.length_a   1.000
_cell.length_b   1.000
_cell.length_c   1.000
_cell.angle_alpha   90.00
_cell.angle_beta   90.00
_cell.angle_gamma   90.00
#
_symmetry.space_group_name_H-M   'P 1'
#
loop_
_entity.id
_entity.type
_entity.pdbx_description
1 polymer ?
#
loop_
_entity_poly.entity_id
_entity_poly.type
_entity_poly.pdbx_seq_one_letter_code
_entity_poly.pdbx_strand_id
1 'polypeptide(L)'
;DKVIGSFSTAAPLSTMGETELFLFLGYKVPLMPMAGSVYLAELEKISSKKNILFIMINKEAAGGVHFSLRGTDPAIHAGKICANLSARLVEKYGNKDEITGGGHFVAAECKTRNSGVTLSESLEVFAKMMMDMEGLSGETGSEEGISLGLEYLAEK
;
A
#
# COMPACT_ATOMS: atom_id res chain seq x y z
N ASP A 1 -2.69 17.31 -15.50
CA ASP A 1 -1.39 16.63 -15.64
C ASP A 1 -1.63 15.22 -16.18
N LYS A 2 -0.86 14.75 -17.16
CA LYS A 2 -1.02 13.40 -17.77
C LYS A 2 -0.78 12.27 -16.76
N VAL A 3 0.09 12.48 -15.77
CA VAL A 3 0.39 11.49 -14.72
C VAL A 3 -0.80 11.36 -13.78
N ILE A 4 -1.34 12.48 -13.28
CA ILE A 4 -2.51 12.47 -12.39
C ILE A 4 -3.72 11.85 -13.11
N GLY A 5 -3.91 12.17 -14.39
CA GLY A 5 -4.98 11.56 -15.20
C GLY A 5 -4.90 10.04 -15.31
N SER A 6 -3.71 9.45 -15.18
CA SER A 6 -3.55 7.98 -15.21
C SER A 6 -4.18 7.29 -14.00
N PHE A 7 -4.28 7.96 -12.85
CA PHE A 7 -4.93 7.41 -11.66
C PHE A 7 -6.45 7.33 -11.75
N SER A 8 -7.06 7.82 -12.83
CA SER A 8 -8.50 7.65 -13.08
C SER A 8 -8.96 6.19 -13.17
N THR A 9 -8.04 5.25 -13.34
CA THR A 9 -8.30 3.80 -13.30
C THR A 9 -8.19 3.21 -11.89
N ALA A 10 -7.89 4.02 -10.87
CA ALA A 10 -7.93 3.58 -9.49
C ALA A 10 -9.33 3.07 -9.14
N ALA A 11 -9.39 1.91 -8.49
CA ALA A 11 -10.65 1.26 -8.14
C ALA A 11 -10.70 0.98 -6.63
N PRO A 12 -11.89 0.99 -6.02
CA PRO A 12 -12.07 0.47 -4.67
C PRO A 12 -11.59 -0.98 -4.59
N LEU A 13 -10.82 -1.30 -3.55
CA LEU A 13 -10.28 -2.63 -3.29
C LEU A 13 -11.05 -3.34 -2.18
N SER A 14 -11.14 -2.70 -1.01
CA SER A 14 -11.86 -3.20 0.17
C SER A 14 -12.07 -2.04 1.16
N THR A 15 -12.73 -2.32 2.27
CA THR A 15 -12.90 -1.40 3.40
C THR A 15 -12.43 -2.10 4.68
N MET A 16 -11.61 -1.42 5.48
CA MET A 16 -11.12 -1.91 6.77
C MET A 16 -11.38 -0.84 7.84
N GLY A 17 -12.26 -1.15 8.79
CA GLY A 17 -12.80 -0.16 9.73
C GLY A 17 -13.52 0.98 9.01
N GLU A 18 -13.11 2.22 9.27
CA GLU A 18 -13.64 3.43 8.61
C GLU A 18 -12.76 3.92 7.45
N THR A 19 -11.84 3.07 6.96
CA THR A 19 -10.92 3.40 5.86
C THR A 19 -11.27 2.61 4.60
N GLU A 20 -11.54 3.32 3.50
CA GLU A 20 -11.71 2.74 2.17
C GLU A 20 -10.36 2.65 1.46
N LEU A 21 -10.05 1.47 0.91
CA LEU A 21 -8.80 1.21 0.22
C LEU A 21 -9.04 1.35 -1.29
N PHE A 22 -8.21 2.14 -1.95
CA PHE A 22 -8.18 2.26 -3.40
C PHE A 22 -6.90 1.64 -3.94
N LEU A 23 -6.99 0.93 -5.07
CA LEU A 23 -5.86 0.33 -5.75
C LEU A 23 -5.67 0.93 -7.13
N PHE A 24 -4.44 1.28 -7.45
CA PHE A 24 -3.99 1.59 -8.80
C PHE A 24 -2.81 0.70 -9.19
N LEU A 25 -2.87 0.14 -10.39
CA LEU A 25 -1.78 -0.62 -11.00
C LEU A 25 -1.27 0.12 -12.24
N GLY A 26 0.02 0.46 -12.24
CA GLY A 26 0.68 1.25 -13.27
C GLY A 26 1.93 0.61 -13.85
N TYR A 27 2.36 1.15 -14.99
CA TYR A 27 3.62 0.81 -15.64
C TYR A 27 4.36 2.10 -15.98
N LYS A 28 5.61 2.21 -15.48
CA LYS A 28 6.49 3.37 -15.70
C LYS A 28 5.85 4.72 -15.36
N VAL A 29 5.09 4.79 -14.27
CA VAL A 29 4.46 6.04 -13.81
C VAL A 29 5.50 6.93 -13.12
N PRO A 30 5.90 8.07 -13.71
CA PRO A 30 6.89 8.95 -13.11
C PRO A 30 6.28 9.73 -11.93
N LEU A 31 7.07 10.01 -10.90
CA LEU A 31 6.66 10.80 -9.74
C LEU A 31 5.39 10.27 -9.05
N MET A 32 5.09 8.97 -9.20
CA MET A 32 3.89 8.31 -8.68
C MET A 32 3.58 8.69 -7.23
N PRO A 33 4.55 8.70 -6.29
CA PRO A 33 4.23 9.00 -4.90
C PRO A 33 3.76 10.45 -4.66
N MET A 34 4.23 11.42 -5.45
CA MET A 34 3.80 12.82 -5.36
C MET A 34 2.46 13.03 -6.07
N ALA A 35 2.34 12.52 -7.30
CA ALA A 35 1.12 12.65 -8.07
C ALA A 35 -0.06 11.93 -7.37
N GLY A 36 0.20 10.80 -6.70
CA GLY A 36 -0.78 10.08 -5.90
C GLY A 36 -1.26 10.86 -4.69
N SER A 37 -0.37 11.59 -4.00
CA SER A 37 -0.77 12.48 -2.90
C SER A 37 -1.72 13.60 -3.36
N VAL A 38 -1.49 14.14 -4.57
CA VAL A 38 -2.41 15.14 -5.15
C VAL A 38 -3.74 14.50 -5.53
N TYR A 39 -3.72 13.28 -6.09
CA TYR A 39 -4.92 12.58 -6.50
C TYR A 39 -5.78 12.08 -5.33
N LEU A 40 -5.21 11.99 -4.12
CA LEU A 40 -5.97 11.62 -2.91
C LEU A 40 -7.18 12.54 -2.68
N ALA A 41 -7.06 13.84 -2.99
CA ALA A 41 -8.17 14.79 -2.90
C ALA A 41 -9.30 14.54 -3.92
N GLU A 42 -9.00 13.88 -5.04
CA GLU A 42 -10.04 13.42 -5.98
C GLU A 42 -10.72 12.15 -5.47
N LEU A 43 -9.96 11.25 -4.84
CA LEU A 43 -10.52 10.05 -4.20
C LEU A 43 -11.45 10.40 -3.04
N GLU A 44 -11.14 11.45 -2.26
CA GLU A 44 -12.02 11.98 -1.19
C GLU A 44 -13.41 12.37 -1.69
N LYS A 45 -13.55 12.79 -2.95
CA LYS A 45 -14.85 13.19 -3.52
C LYS A 45 -15.72 12.00 -3.93
N ILE A 46 -15.11 10.83 -4.16
CA ILE A 46 -15.79 9.62 -4.64
C ILE A 46 -15.87 8.52 -3.58
N SER A 47 -15.10 8.65 -2.50
CA SER A 47 -15.08 7.72 -1.37
C SER A 47 -16.43 7.70 -0.65
N SER A 48 -16.83 6.50 -0.23
CA SER A 48 -17.98 6.26 0.65
C SER A 48 -17.61 6.39 2.13
N LYS A 49 -16.31 6.42 2.44
CA LYS A 49 -15.76 6.49 3.80
C LYS A 49 -15.01 7.78 4.07
N LYS A 50 -14.90 8.09 5.37
CA LYS A 50 -14.18 9.27 5.86
C LYS A 50 -12.67 9.16 5.61
N ASN A 51 -12.11 7.98 5.81
CA ASN A 51 -10.68 7.75 5.67
C ASN A 51 -10.39 6.98 4.38
N ILE A 52 -9.25 7.27 3.77
CA ILE A 52 -8.82 6.64 2.53
C ILE A 52 -7.39 6.14 2.70
N LEU A 53 -7.11 4.97 2.13
CA LEU A 53 -5.76 4.52 1.83
C LEU A 53 -5.64 4.24 0.34
N PHE A 54 -4.85 5.04 -0.37
CA PHE A 54 -4.54 4.85 -1.77
C PHE A 54 -3.26 4.05 -1.93
N ILE A 55 -3.40 2.85 -2.50
CA ILE A 55 -2.34 1.89 -2.78
C ILE A 55 -2.01 1.98 -4.27
N MET A 56 -0.79 2.38 -4.59
CA MET A 56 -0.31 2.46 -5.96
C MET A 56 0.81 1.47 -6.17
N ILE A 57 0.68 0.59 -7.17
CA ILE A 57 1.66 -0.42 -7.52
C ILE A 57 2.16 -0.11 -8.93
N ASN A 58 3.47 0.11 -9.08
CA ASN A 58 4.05 0.48 -10.35
C ASN A 58 5.23 -0.43 -10.69
N LYS A 59 5.21 -1.01 -11.88
CA LYS A 59 6.40 -1.64 -12.46
C LYS A 59 7.32 -0.54 -13.00
N GLU A 60 8.48 -0.36 -12.38
CA GLU A 60 9.40 0.73 -12.74
C GLU A 60 10.18 0.41 -14.02
N ALA A 61 10.55 1.46 -14.75
CA ALA A 61 11.27 1.34 -16.02
C ALA A 61 12.66 0.71 -15.87
N ALA A 62 13.33 0.99 -14.76
CA ALA A 62 14.68 0.54 -14.46
C ALA A 62 14.73 -0.91 -13.93
N GLY A 63 13.57 -1.55 -13.70
CA GLY A 63 13.49 -2.84 -12.99
C GLY A 63 12.70 -2.72 -11.68
N GLY A 64 12.36 -3.85 -11.09
CA GLY A 64 11.66 -3.87 -9.80
C GLY A 64 10.20 -3.42 -9.83
N VAL A 65 9.60 -3.39 -8.65
CA VAL A 65 8.21 -3.01 -8.38
C VAL A 65 8.22 -2.01 -7.24
N HIS A 66 7.42 -0.96 -7.38
CA HIS A 66 7.30 0.12 -6.42
C HIS A 66 5.85 0.21 -5.95
N PHE A 67 5.65 -0.07 -4.66
CA PHE A 67 4.43 0.15 -3.92
C PHE A 67 4.53 1.51 -3.22
N SER A 68 3.59 2.41 -3.47
CA SER A 68 3.47 3.68 -2.75
C SER A 68 2.09 3.76 -2.13
N LEU A 69 2.05 3.97 -0.82
CA LEU A 69 0.82 4.10 -0.05
C LEU A 69 0.66 5.54 0.43
N ARG A 70 -0.54 6.09 0.26
CA ARG A 70 -0.93 7.44 0.69
C ARG A 70 -2.29 7.38 1.39
N GLY A 71 -2.34 7.78 2.65
CA GLY A 71 -3.55 7.77 3.46
C GLY A 71 -3.97 9.17 3.91
N THR A 72 -5.24 9.30 4.32
CA THR A 72 -5.77 10.54 4.93
C THR A 72 -5.76 10.51 6.46
N ASP A 73 -5.63 9.32 7.07
CA ASP A 73 -5.74 9.10 8.51
C ASP A 73 -4.82 7.96 8.98
N PRO A 74 -4.28 7.99 10.22
CA PRO A 74 -3.38 6.97 10.75
C PRO A 74 -4.07 5.65 11.18
N ALA A 75 -5.39 5.50 11.05
CA ALA A 75 -6.11 4.25 11.38
C ALA A 75 -5.53 3.01 10.69
N ILE A 76 -4.99 3.18 9.49
CA ILE A 76 -4.21 2.15 8.80
C ILE A 76 -2.80 2.68 8.56
N HIS A 77 -1.81 2.07 9.22
CA HIS A 77 -0.41 2.51 9.20
C HIS A 77 0.32 2.03 7.94
N ALA A 78 0.40 2.90 6.94
CA ALA A 78 1.09 2.66 5.67
C ALA A 78 2.54 2.19 5.85
N GLY A 79 3.30 2.79 6.77
CA GLY A 79 4.67 2.40 7.10
C GLY A 79 4.81 0.94 7.54
N LYS A 80 3.95 0.44 8.44
CA LYS A 80 3.92 -0.96 8.86
C LYS A 80 3.58 -1.89 7.70
N ILE A 81 2.62 -1.53 6.85
CA ILE A 81 2.28 -2.31 5.65
C ILE A 81 3.50 -2.47 4.74
N CYS A 82 4.17 -1.35 4.41
CA CYS A 82 5.34 -1.40 3.54
C CYS A 82 6.53 -2.14 4.18
N ALA A 83 6.74 -1.98 5.49
CA ALA A 83 7.79 -2.70 6.22
C ALA A 83 7.52 -4.22 6.19
N ASN A 84 6.30 -4.65 6.54
CA ASN A 84 5.89 -6.06 6.49
C ASN A 84 5.97 -6.64 5.07
N LEU A 85 5.52 -5.90 4.05
CA LEU A 85 5.64 -6.34 2.66
C LEU A 85 7.10 -6.56 2.27
N SER A 86 7.99 -5.62 2.60
CA SER A 86 9.41 -5.77 2.30
C SER A 86 10.04 -6.94 3.06
N ALA A 87 9.68 -7.14 4.33
CA ALA A 87 10.17 -8.26 5.13
C ALA A 87 9.74 -9.61 4.54
N ARG A 88 8.46 -9.76 4.17
CA ARG A 88 7.92 -10.98 3.52
C ARG A 88 8.57 -11.24 2.16
N LEU A 89 8.85 -10.19 1.39
CA LEU A 89 9.57 -10.30 0.11
C LEU A 89 11.03 -10.72 0.31
N VAL A 90 11.72 -10.15 1.30
CA VAL A 90 13.10 -10.51 1.64
C VAL A 90 13.17 -11.94 2.16
N GLU A 91 12.22 -12.37 2.98
CA GLU A 91 12.13 -13.74 3.48
C GLU A 91 11.97 -14.75 2.33
N LYS A 92 11.09 -14.45 1.36
CA LYS A 92 10.79 -15.35 0.24
C LYS A 92 11.86 -15.34 -0.86
N TYR A 93 12.48 -14.20 -1.13
CA TYR A 93 13.34 -13.99 -2.31
C TYR A 93 14.76 -13.49 -2.00
N GLY A 94 15.11 -13.23 -0.75
CA GLY A 94 16.40 -12.67 -0.36
C GLY A 94 16.56 -11.19 -0.73
N ASN A 95 17.77 -10.77 -1.10
CA ASN A 95 18.06 -9.42 -1.62
C ASN A 95 17.74 -8.25 -0.65
N LYS A 96 18.10 -8.37 0.63
CA LYS A 96 17.81 -7.35 1.66
C LYS A 96 18.28 -5.93 1.31
N ASP A 97 19.33 -5.80 0.50
CA ASP A 97 19.92 -4.51 0.14
C ASP A 97 19.18 -3.84 -1.04
N GLU A 98 18.37 -4.61 -1.78
CA GLU A 98 17.59 -4.15 -2.94
C GLU A 98 16.09 -4.05 -2.63
N ILE A 99 15.60 -4.81 -1.65
CA ILE A 99 14.20 -4.78 -1.21
C ILE A 99 14.10 -3.96 0.07
N THR A 100 13.45 -2.80 -0.03
CA THR A 100 13.31 -1.86 1.09
C THR A 100 11.86 -1.48 1.28
N GLY A 101 11.39 -1.37 2.51
CA GLY A 101 10.04 -0.90 2.81
C GLY A 101 9.95 -0.20 4.17
N GLY A 102 9.09 0.81 4.24
CA GLY A 102 8.83 1.58 5.45
C GLY A 102 8.21 2.93 5.15
N GLY A 103 8.11 3.77 6.17
CA GLY A 103 7.57 5.13 6.06
C GLY A 103 6.80 5.54 7.30
N HIS A 104 5.97 6.56 7.14
CA HIS A 104 5.14 7.12 8.21
C HIS A 104 3.72 6.51 8.21
N PHE A 105 2.84 6.99 9.09
CA PHE A 105 1.47 6.47 9.22
C PHE A 105 0.69 6.61 7.91
N VAL A 106 0.80 7.75 7.24
CA VAL A 106 -0.01 8.09 6.05
C VAL A 106 0.78 8.12 4.74
N ALA A 107 2.09 7.90 4.78
CA ALA A 107 2.93 7.95 3.58
C ALA A 107 4.08 6.96 3.71
N ALA A 108 4.08 5.94 2.87
CA ALA A 108 5.07 4.88 2.89
C ALA A 108 5.33 4.32 1.51
N GLU A 109 6.47 3.65 1.35
CA GLU A 109 6.90 3.04 0.10
C GLU A 109 7.57 1.69 0.36
N CYS A 110 7.39 0.75 -0.56
CA CYS A 110 8.13 -0.49 -0.65
C CYS A 110 8.64 -0.68 -2.09
N LYS A 111 9.93 -0.97 -2.25
CA LYS A 111 10.61 -1.05 -3.55
C LYS A 111 11.45 -2.32 -3.63
N THR A 112 11.37 -3.01 -4.77
CA THR A 112 12.19 -4.21 -5.02
C THR A 112 13.40 -3.98 -5.92
N ARG A 113 13.54 -2.79 -6.53
CA ARG A 113 14.71 -2.34 -7.30
C ARG A 113 15.26 -3.43 -8.25
N ASN A 114 16.52 -3.84 -8.10
CA ASN A 114 17.18 -4.81 -8.98
C ASN A 114 17.15 -6.24 -8.42
N SER A 115 16.33 -6.54 -7.41
CA SER A 115 16.23 -7.87 -6.79
C SER A 115 15.80 -9.01 -7.72
N GLY A 116 15.30 -8.69 -8.92
CA GLY A 116 14.76 -9.68 -9.85
C GLY A 116 13.31 -10.10 -9.56
N VAL A 117 12.74 -9.69 -8.42
CA VAL A 117 11.35 -10.00 -8.08
C VAL A 117 10.40 -9.35 -9.08
N THR A 118 9.55 -10.18 -9.67
CA THR A 118 8.60 -9.79 -10.71
C THR A 118 7.37 -9.08 -10.13
N LEU A 119 6.57 -8.47 -11.01
CA LEU A 119 5.30 -7.86 -10.62
C LEU A 119 4.32 -8.91 -10.07
N SER A 120 4.19 -10.06 -10.72
CA SER A 120 3.30 -11.15 -10.28
C SER A 120 3.68 -11.68 -8.90
N GLU A 121 4.97 -11.90 -8.65
CA GLU A 121 5.47 -12.36 -7.35
C GLU A 121 5.23 -11.32 -6.24
N SER A 122 5.46 -10.05 -6.54
CA SER A 122 5.20 -8.96 -5.61
C SER A 122 3.70 -8.84 -5.29
N LEU A 123 2.84 -8.98 -6.30
CA LEU A 123 1.40 -8.96 -6.15
C LEU A 123 0.89 -10.17 -5.35
N GLU A 124 1.47 -11.36 -5.52
CA GLU A 124 1.11 -12.55 -4.74
C GLU A 124 1.36 -12.33 -3.24
N VAL A 125 2.55 -11.83 -2.87
CA VAL A 125 2.90 -11.56 -1.47
C VAL A 125 2.03 -10.44 -0.90
N PHE A 126 1.82 -9.37 -1.67
CA PHE A 126 0.95 -8.26 -1.28
C PHE A 126 -0.49 -8.73 -1.07
N ALA A 127 -1.07 -9.47 -2.02
CA ALA A 127 -2.44 -9.97 -1.92
C ALA A 127 -2.64 -10.87 -0.71
N LYS A 128 -1.70 -11.78 -0.41
CA LYS A 128 -1.73 -12.60 0.81
C LYS A 128 -1.77 -11.74 2.07
N MET A 129 -0.88 -10.75 2.16
CA MET A 129 -0.86 -9.83 3.31
C MET A 129 -2.18 -9.04 3.43
N MET A 130 -2.76 -8.59 2.32
CA MET A 130 -4.05 -7.89 2.35
C MET A 130 -5.20 -8.80 2.81
N MET A 131 -5.20 -10.07 2.42
CA MET A 131 -6.17 -11.06 2.92
C MET A 131 -6.00 -11.33 4.41
N ASP A 132 -4.75 -11.43 4.91
CA ASP A 132 -4.48 -11.58 6.35
C ASP A 132 -5.05 -10.38 7.13
N MET A 133 -4.79 -9.15 6.64
CA MET A 133 -5.32 -7.93 7.24
C MET A 133 -6.85 -7.89 7.21
N GLU A 134 -7.47 -8.28 6.10
CA GLU A 134 -8.93 -8.33 5.98
C GLU A 134 -9.56 -9.31 6.95
N GLY A 135 -8.94 -10.49 7.14
CA GLY A 135 -9.38 -11.50 8.10
C GLY A 135 -9.37 -10.99 9.55
N LEU A 136 -8.41 -10.12 9.89
CA LEU A 136 -8.25 -9.56 11.23
C LEU A 136 -9.02 -8.24 11.44
N SER A 137 -9.63 -7.69 10.38
CA SER A 137 -10.16 -6.32 10.36
C SER A 137 -11.30 -6.03 11.35
N GLY A 138 -11.95 -7.05 11.90
CA GLY A 138 -12.99 -6.96 12.92
C GLY A 138 -12.57 -7.39 14.33
N GLU A 139 -11.32 -7.78 14.53
CA GLU A 139 -10.82 -8.34 15.79
C GLU A 139 -10.22 -7.24 16.68
N THR A 140 -11.07 -6.51 17.40
CA THR A 140 -10.62 -5.50 18.38
C THR A 140 -9.62 -6.11 19.36
N GLY A 141 -8.50 -5.41 19.59
CA GLY A 141 -7.40 -5.87 20.44
C GLY A 141 -6.43 -6.86 19.78
N SER A 142 -6.60 -7.18 18.49
CA SER A 142 -5.69 -8.09 17.78
C SER A 142 -4.28 -7.52 17.65
N GLU A 143 -3.33 -8.06 18.43
CA GLU A 143 -1.91 -7.71 18.34
C GLU A 143 -1.35 -7.96 16.93
N GLU A 144 -1.79 -9.05 16.29
CA GLU A 144 -1.39 -9.39 14.93
C GLU A 144 -1.89 -8.34 13.93
N GLY A 145 -3.18 -7.97 14.00
CA GLY A 145 -3.75 -6.93 13.14
C GLY A 145 -3.04 -5.58 13.32
N ILE A 146 -2.75 -5.18 14.56
CA ILE A 146 -2.01 -3.96 14.87
C ILE A 146 -0.58 -4.02 14.33
N SER A 147 0.08 -5.19 14.38
CA SER A 147 1.43 -5.38 13.83
C SER A 147 1.47 -5.26 12.29
N LEU A 148 0.40 -5.67 11.62
CA LEU A 148 0.22 -5.53 10.17
C LEU A 148 -0.16 -4.11 9.74
N GLY A 149 -0.60 -3.28 10.68
CA GLY A 149 -0.88 -1.87 10.47
C GLY A 149 -2.34 -1.45 10.67
N LEU A 150 -3.21 -2.31 11.21
CA LEU A 150 -4.59 -1.97 11.55
C LEU A 150 -4.65 -1.29 12.92
N GLU A 151 -4.11 -0.08 13.03
CA GLU A 151 -4.01 0.67 14.30
C GLU A 151 -5.38 0.94 14.93
N TYR A 152 -6.44 1.00 14.14
CA TYR A 152 -7.80 1.17 14.67
C TYR A 152 -8.29 0.00 15.53
N LEU A 153 -7.61 -1.14 15.51
CA LEU A 153 -7.90 -2.28 16.38
C LEU A 153 -7.31 -2.11 17.80
N ALA A 154 -6.40 -1.16 18.01
CA ALA A 154 -5.92 -0.85 19.35
C ALA A 154 -7.10 -0.37 20.22
N GLU A 155 -7.26 -0.95 21.41
CA GLU A 155 -8.27 -0.52 22.37
C GLU A 155 -8.09 0.98 22.67
N LYS A 156 -9.19 1.74 22.53
CA LYS A 156 -9.23 3.17 22.90
C LYS A 156 -9.74 3.35 24.32
#